data_AF-A0AAU6AZ26-F1
#
_entry.id   AF-A0AAU6AZ26-F1
#
_cell.length_a   1.000
_cell.length_b   1.000
_cell.length_c   1.000
_cell.angle_alpha   90.00
_cell.angle_beta   90.00
_cell.angle_gamma   90.00
#
_symmetry.space_group_name_H-M   'P 1'
#
loop_
_entity.id
_entity.type
_entity.pdbx_description
1 polymer ?
#
loop_
_entity_poly.entity_id
_entity_poly.type
_entity_poly.pdbx_seq_one_letter_code
_entity_poly.pdbx_strand_id
1 'polypeptide(L)'
;MTTPILARTELPTGEIAVRGPFDLSAATRFLAGFGPAGRPDAASEPGVLRLAFPSDGDWRHVGATIRQRPPGEPGTDVFTTGSPGPAFAGSSDAFGAVSPLRPSPDIGPYGRSSHDPASVAASPFATGPADSDRSGRPPSTASSAVPGAFGTVEVEVSAPVEAAGRVLAQVGRMLSLDVDGSGFTGLGFRDPVLAGLQARRAGLRPVLFSSPYEAGCWSVLAQGMRFSQAMRFRRRLAERYGKVVDVGGYRVLSFPAPGVLADLPFEPGLADFRTARLRAVAKAAAEGRLDPAELREMRVADALERLREIPGIGQFSAEQILARGAGHSDFFPRADARLHHAMREEYGLLDSVGPADLELLAGAWRPYRSWAALLLRVDRDAVPIMEEVMAA
;
A
#
# COMPACT_ATOMS: atom_id res chain seq x y z
N MET A 1 -1.52 25.69 -48.45
CA MET A 1 -0.60 24.65 -47.99
C MET A 1 -1.04 24.24 -46.59
N THR A 2 -1.78 23.14 -46.51
CA THR A 2 -2.32 22.61 -45.27
C THR A 2 -1.18 21.91 -44.53
N THR A 3 -0.78 22.48 -43.39
CA THR A 3 0.17 21.85 -42.47
C THR A 3 -0.34 20.46 -42.10
N PRO A 4 0.45 19.39 -42.25
CA PRO A 4 0.00 18.08 -41.85
C PRO A 4 -0.18 18.06 -40.33
N ILE A 5 -1.35 17.56 -39.91
CA ILE A 5 -1.64 17.17 -38.53
C ILE A 5 -0.51 16.22 -38.12
N LEU A 6 0.30 16.62 -37.13
CA LEU A 6 1.31 15.77 -36.52
C LEU A 6 0.64 14.43 -36.19
N ALA A 7 1.15 13.37 -36.82
CA ALA A 7 0.75 12.01 -36.50
C ALA A 7 0.79 11.86 -34.98
N ARG A 8 -0.31 11.39 -34.37
CA ARG A 8 -0.27 10.90 -33.00
C ARG A 8 0.79 9.82 -32.99
N THR A 9 1.99 10.12 -32.50
CA THR A 9 2.99 9.12 -32.21
C THR A 9 2.31 8.10 -31.31
N GLU A 10 2.17 6.86 -31.76
CA GLU A 10 1.58 5.79 -30.95
C GLU A 10 2.41 5.71 -29.67
N LEU A 11 1.80 6.11 -28.56
CA LEU A 11 2.44 6.02 -27.25
C LEU A 11 2.58 4.52 -26.91
N PRO A 12 3.69 4.10 -26.27
CA PRO A 12 3.83 2.73 -25.82
C PRO A 12 2.67 2.36 -24.90
N THR A 13 1.97 1.28 -25.21
CA THR A 13 0.90 0.75 -24.36
C THR A 13 1.35 -0.57 -23.75
N GLY A 14 0.81 -0.96 -22.60
CA GLY A 14 1.06 -2.27 -22.03
C GLY A 14 -0.10 -2.72 -21.15
N GLU A 15 -0.11 -4.02 -20.87
CA GLU A 15 -1.19 -4.67 -20.13
C GLU A 15 -0.67 -5.35 -18.87
N ILE A 16 -1.41 -5.20 -17.78
CA ILE A 16 -1.16 -5.83 -16.50
C ILE A 16 -2.34 -6.73 -16.16
N ALA A 17 -2.11 -8.04 -16.13
CA ALA A 17 -3.13 -9.02 -15.76
C ALA A 17 -3.47 -8.90 -14.27
N VAL A 18 -4.76 -8.81 -13.96
CA VAL A 18 -5.24 -8.67 -12.58
C VAL A 18 -5.49 -10.05 -11.96
N ARG A 19 -4.71 -10.39 -10.92
CA ARG A 19 -4.86 -11.65 -10.16
C ARG A 19 -5.58 -11.44 -8.85
N GLY A 20 -6.86 -11.83 -8.78
CA GLY A 20 -7.73 -11.60 -7.62
C GLY A 20 -8.49 -10.26 -7.65
N PRO A 21 -9.36 -9.99 -6.67
CA PRO A 21 -10.25 -8.82 -6.67
C PRO A 21 -9.51 -7.49 -6.80
N PHE A 22 -9.97 -6.65 -7.74
CA PHE A 22 -9.48 -5.30 -7.95
C PHE A 22 -10.51 -4.49 -8.75
N ASP A 23 -10.72 -3.25 -8.35
CA ASP A 23 -11.51 -2.26 -9.07
C ASP A 23 -10.72 -0.94 -9.15
N LEU A 24 -10.36 -0.53 -10.37
CA LEU A 24 -9.67 0.73 -10.62
C LEU A 24 -10.50 1.92 -10.13
N SER A 25 -11.83 1.85 -10.20
CA SER A 25 -12.71 2.90 -9.69
C SER A 25 -12.61 3.02 -8.17
N ALA A 26 -12.42 1.91 -7.45
CA ALA A 26 -12.14 1.92 -6.01
C ALA A 26 -10.78 2.55 -5.70
N ALA A 27 -9.74 2.22 -6.49
CA ALA A 27 -8.41 2.82 -6.35
C ALA A 27 -8.43 4.34 -6.65
N THR A 28 -9.17 4.77 -7.68
CA THR A 28 -9.33 6.17 -8.05
C THR A 28 -10.10 6.96 -6.99
N ARG A 29 -11.21 6.43 -6.46
CA ARG A 29 -11.94 7.03 -5.32
C ARG A 29 -11.05 7.15 -4.08
N PHE A 30 -10.25 6.12 -3.83
CA PHE A 30 -9.27 6.16 -2.75
C PHE A 30 -8.26 7.30 -2.98
N LEU A 31 -7.67 7.45 -4.17
CA LEU A 31 -6.74 8.55 -4.47
C LEU A 31 -7.40 9.95 -4.45
N ALA A 32 -8.70 10.04 -4.76
CA ALA A 32 -9.42 11.30 -4.65
C ALA A 32 -9.65 11.71 -3.18
N GLY A 33 -9.91 10.74 -2.29
CA GLY A 33 -10.21 10.98 -0.86
C GLY A 33 -9.05 10.76 0.12
N PHE A 34 -7.96 10.10 -0.29
CA PHE A 34 -6.82 9.77 0.56
C PHE A 34 -5.68 10.75 0.33
N GLY A 35 -5.58 11.75 1.20
CA GLY A 35 -4.65 12.85 0.98
C GLY A 35 -3.15 12.48 0.83
N PRO A 36 -2.54 11.51 1.57
CA PRO A 36 -1.09 11.30 1.48
C PRO A 36 -0.54 11.02 0.09
N ALA A 37 -1.29 10.27 -0.72
CA ALA A 37 -0.97 9.97 -2.12
C ALA A 37 -1.92 10.68 -3.09
N GLY A 38 -2.81 11.55 -2.57
CA GLY A 38 -3.98 12.02 -3.29
C GLY A 38 -3.66 12.79 -4.57
N ARG A 39 -4.45 12.53 -5.60
CA ARG A 39 -4.32 13.15 -6.94
C ARG A 39 -5.71 13.51 -7.48
N PRO A 40 -6.28 14.66 -7.08
CA PRO A 40 -7.66 15.02 -7.40
C PRO A 40 -7.92 15.08 -8.92
N ASP A 41 -6.94 15.57 -9.65
CA ASP A 41 -6.91 15.77 -11.10
C ASP A 41 -6.65 14.48 -11.90
N ALA A 42 -6.09 13.46 -11.25
CA ALA A 42 -5.86 12.14 -11.85
C ALA A 42 -7.16 11.35 -12.10
N ALA A 43 -8.25 11.71 -11.41
CA ALA A 43 -9.56 11.07 -11.44
C ALA A 43 -10.61 11.87 -12.23
N SER A 44 -10.18 12.85 -13.04
CA SER A 44 -11.04 13.80 -13.74
C SER A 44 -12.01 13.15 -14.73
N GLU A 45 -11.74 11.92 -15.14
CA GLU A 45 -12.59 11.11 -16.01
C GLU A 45 -12.93 9.78 -15.31
N PRO A 46 -14.21 9.41 -15.18
CA PRO A 46 -14.61 8.15 -14.59
C PRO A 46 -13.94 6.95 -15.28
N GLY A 47 -13.36 6.04 -14.50
CA GLY A 47 -12.70 4.83 -15.01
C GLY A 47 -11.30 5.04 -15.60
N VAL A 48 -10.77 6.27 -15.59
CA VAL A 48 -9.41 6.58 -16.05
C VAL A 48 -8.59 7.19 -14.92
N LEU A 49 -7.39 6.66 -14.71
CA LEU A 49 -6.42 7.20 -13.76
C LEU A 49 -5.19 7.73 -14.49
N ARG A 50 -4.86 9.01 -14.30
CA ARG A 50 -3.69 9.66 -14.93
C ARG A 50 -2.62 10.00 -13.91
N LEU A 51 -1.41 9.48 -14.13
CA LEU A 51 -0.30 9.65 -13.20
C LEU A 51 0.91 10.26 -13.90
N ALA A 52 1.64 11.10 -13.17
CA ALA A 52 2.97 11.55 -13.53
C ALA A 52 3.91 11.38 -12.32
N PHE A 53 5.08 10.80 -12.54
CA PHE A 53 6.01 10.49 -11.45
C PHE A 53 7.44 10.37 -11.96
N PRO A 54 8.46 10.50 -11.08
CA PRO A 54 9.81 10.07 -11.39
C PRO A 54 9.86 8.54 -11.48
N SER A 55 10.35 8.03 -12.60
CA SER A 55 10.57 6.61 -12.84
C SER A 55 11.65 6.09 -11.88
N ASP A 56 11.44 4.93 -11.25
CA ASP A 56 12.47 4.35 -10.37
C ASP A 56 13.80 4.14 -11.13
N GLY A 57 14.92 4.20 -10.43
CA GLY A 57 16.25 3.90 -10.98
C GLY A 57 16.90 5.05 -11.79
N ASP A 58 16.20 5.69 -12.73
CA ASP A 58 16.75 6.81 -13.52
C ASP A 58 16.12 8.17 -13.24
N TRP A 59 15.04 8.19 -12.45
CA TRP A 59 14.36 9.39 -11.98
C TRP A 59 13.86 10.33 -13.09
N ARG A 60 13.73 9.83 -14.33
CA ARG A 60 13.10 10.57 -15.43
C ARG A 60 11.61 10.73 -15.14
N HIS A 61 11.08 11.91 -15.42
CA HIS A 61 9.65 12.15 -15.26
C HIS A 61 8.88 11.48 -16.40
N VAL A 62 7.94 10.63 -16.04
CA VAL A 62 7.13 9.81 -16.96
C VAL A 62 5.66 9.97 -16.63
N GLY A 63 4.80 9.65 -17.60
CA GLY A 63 3.36 9.65 -17.46
C GLY A 63 2.72 8.29 -17.74
N ALA A 64 1.55 8.05 -17.15
CA ALA A 64 0.76 6.86 -17.38
C ALA A 64 -0.75 7.19 -17.38
N THR A 65 -1.44 6.83 -18.46
CA THR A 65 -2.91 6.80 -18.51
C THR A 65 -3.38 5.36 -18.31
N ILE A 66 -4.16 5.11 -17.27
CA ILE A 66 -4.51 3.77 -16.81
C ILE A 66 -6.02 3.55 -16.95
N ARG A 67 -6.39 2.42 -17.53
CA ARG A 67 -7.79 1.97 -17.70
C ARG A 67 -7.93 0.52 -17.27
N GLN A 68 -9.10 0.12 -16.79
CA GLN A 68 -9.39 -1.29 -16.52
C GLN A 68 -10.43 -1.77 -17.53
N ARG A 69 -10.06 -2.80 -18.30
CA ARG A 69 -10.99 -3.49 -19.19
C ARG A 69 -11.66 -4.65 -18.47
N PRO A 70 -12.95 -4.90 -18.72
CA PRO A 70 -13.63 -6.05 -18.16
C PRO A 70 -13.04 -7.37 -18.69
N PRO A 71 -13.30 -8.48 -18.00
CA PRO A 71 -12.87 -9.81 -18.44
C PRO A 71 -13.43 -10.17 -19.82
N GLY A 72 -12.59 -10.62 -20.75
CA GLY A 72 -13.04 -11.19 -22.03
C GLY A 72 -13.05 -10.26 -23.24
N GLU A 73 -12.64 -9.00 -23.11
CA GLU A 73 -12.36 -8.15 -24.27
C GLU A 73 -10.94 -8.40 -24.79
N PRO A 74 -10.72 -8.67 -26.10
CA PRO A 74 -9.38 -8.86 -26.66
C PRO A 74 -8.57 -7.55 -26.58
N GLY A 75 -7.34 -7.64 -26.10
CA GLY A 75 -6.38 -6.53 -26.08
C GLY A 75 -5.81 -6.23 -27.44
N THR A 76 -5.35 -5.00 -27.62
CA THR A 76 -4.56 -4.61 -28.79
C THR A 76 -3.16 -5.20 -28.62
N ASP A 77 -2.61 -5.89 -29.61
CA ASP A 77 -1.29 -6.54 -29.52
C ASP A 77 -0.21 -5.55 -29.09
N VAL A 78 0.45 -5.77 -27.94
CA VAL A 78 1.64 -5.00 -27.53
C VAL A 78 2.70 -5.88 -26.84
N PHE A 79 3.97 -5.51 -27.08
CA PHE A 79 5.21 -6.13 -26.60
C PHE A 79 5.17 -6.58 -25.13
N THR A 80 5.17 -7.89 -24.92
CA THR A 80 5.45 -8.53 -23.64
C THR A 80 6.95 -8.43 -23.37
N THR A 81 7.36 -7.62 -22.39
CA THR A 81 8.72 -7.67 -21.86
C THR A 81 8.74 -8.48 -20.57
N GLY A 82 9.36 -9.66 -20.64
CA GLY A 82 9.95 -10.36 -19.48
C GLY A 82 9.06 -11.38 -18.77
N SER A 83 9.45 -12.64 -18.89
CA SER A 83 8.94 -13.81 -18.16
C SER A 83 8.82 -13.58 -16.64
N PRO A 84 7.87 -14.25 -15.96
CA PRO A 84 7.86 -14.31 -14.51
C PRO A 84 9.17 -14.96 -14.01
N GLY A 85 9.81 -14.33 -13.02
CA GLY A 85 10.87 -14.96 -12.23
C GLY A 85 10.39 -16.31 -11.66
N PRO A 86 11.31 -17.24 -11.36
CA PRO A 86 10.99 -18.66 -11.29
C PRO A 86 9.91 -18.95 -10.26
N ALA A 87 8.88 -19.65 -10.73
CA ALA A 87 7.88 -20.28 -9.90
C ALA A 87 8.56 -21.24 -8.92
N PHE A 88 8.26 -21.09 -7.63
CA PHE A 88 8.59 -22.09 -6.63
C PHE A 88 7.84 -23.39 -6.97
N ALA A 89 8.55 -24.32 -7.63
CA ALA A 89 8.16 -25.71 -7.68
C ALA A 89 8.44 -26.33 -6.31
N GLY A 90 7.38 -26.69 -5.59
CA GLY A 90 7.48 -27.52 -4.39
C GLY A 90 8.04 -28.88 -4.77
N SER A 91 9.11 -29.30 -4.10
CA SER A 91 9.41 -30.72 -3.94
C SER A 91 8.77 -31.18 -2.63
N SER A 92 7.63 -31.85 -2.79
CA SER A 92 7.23 -32.96 -1.94
C SER A 92 8.27 -34.06 -2.17
N ASP A 93 9.04 -34.41 -1.13
CA ASP A 93 9.36 -35.80 -0.76
C ASP A 93 10.41 -35.80 0.37
N ALA A 94 9.99 -36.25 1.55
CA ALA A 94 10.72 -37.16 2.46
C ALA A 94 10.17 -37.04 3.88
N PHE A 95 9.15 -37.84 4.18
CA PHE A 95 8.97 -38.37 5.54
C PHE A 95 10.16 -39.28 5.86
N GLY A 96 10.83 -39.04 6.99
CA GLY A 96 11.95 -39.88 7.41
C GLY A 96 12.45 -39.60 8.83
N ALA A 97 11.89 -40.38 9.76
CA ALA A 97 12.48 -40.82 11.05
C ALA A 97 12.68 -39.80 12.19
N VAL A 98 11.86 -40.01 13.22
CA VAL A 98 12.01 -39.61 14.62
C VAL A 98 13.13 -40.42 15.30
N SER A 99 13.82 -39.81 16.29
CA SER A 99 14.08 -40.30 17.68
C SER A 99 15.50 -39.96 18.22
N PRO A 100 15.78 -40.05 19.55
CA PRO A 100 16.00 -38.86 20.40
C PRO A 100 17.30 -38.93 21.24
N LEU A 101 17.70 -37.85 21.94
CA LEU A 101 18.54 -37.84 23.17
C LEU A 101 18.68 -36.38 23.64
N ARG A 102 18.05 -35.91 24.73
CA ARG A 102 18.33 -36.04 26.19
C ARG A 102 19.43 -35.09 26.74
N PRO A 103 19.38 -34.71 28.03
CA PRO A 103 19.44 -33.28 28.45
C PRO A 103 20.56 -32.90 29.47
N SER A 104 20.53 -31.62 29.88
CA SER A 104 20.99 -31.00 31.16
C SER A 104 22.46 -30.55 31.30
N PRO A 105 22.85 -29.72 32.31
CA PRO A 105 22.08 -29.08 33.41
C PRO A 105 22.37 -27.57 33.70
N ASP A 106 21.46 -27.01 34.53
CA ASP A 106 21.59 -26.02 35.62
C ASP A 106 22.75 -25.00 35.67
N ILE A 107 22.40 -23.71 35.81
CA ILE A 107 22.76 -22.86 36.98
C ILE A 107 21.61 -21.85 37.24
N GLY A 108 20.90 -21.97 38.35
CA GLY A 108 20.24 -20.84 39.07
C GLY A 108 21.10 -20.41 40.27
N PRO A 109 20.61 -19.69 41.31
CA PRO A 109 19.31 -19.02 41.47
C PRO A 109 19.41 -17.60 42.10
N TYR A 110 18.34 -16.80 42.04
CA TYR A 110 17.88 -15.79 43.03
C TYR A 110 16.54 -15.26 42.49
N GLY A 111 15.43 -15.09 43.19
CA GLY A 111 15.03 -15.28 44.58
C GLY A 111 13.51 -15.04 44.65
N ARG A 112 12.85 -15.74 45.59
CA ARG A 112 11.39 -15.85 45.77
C ARG A 112 10.73 -14.61 46.40
N SER A 113 9.47 -14.36 46.04
CA SER A 113 8.31 -14.34 46.96
C SER A 113 7.04 -14.58 46.12
N SER A 114 6.32 -15.71 46.19
CA SER A 114 5.44 -16.27 47.24
C SER A 114 4.22 -15.41 47.58
N HIS A 115 3.11 -15.61 46.85
CA HIS A 115 1.82 -16.00 47.44
C HIS A 115 1.00 -16.83 46.44
N ASP A 116 0.39 -17.88 46.96
CA ASP A 116 -0.34 -18.98 46.30
C ASP A 116 -1.83 -18.92 46.77
N PRO A 117 -2.74 -19.83 46.37
CA PRO A 117 -3.68 -19.63 45.26
C PRO A 117 -5.15 -19.80 45.71
N ALA A 118 -6.09 -19.52 44.79
CA ALA A 118 -7.32 -20.30 44.54
C ALA A 118 -8.40 -19.44 43.87
N SER A 119 -8.74 -19.74 42.63
CA SER A 119 -10.11 -20.18 42.30
C SER A 119 -10.24 -20.41 40.79
N VAL A 120 -10.75 -21.60 40.51
CA VAL A 120 -11.23 -22.10 39.23
C VAL A 120 -12.54 -21.40 38.89
N ALA A 121 -12.67 -20.85 37.67
CA ALA A 121 -13.93 -20.72 36.91
C ALA A 121 -13.62 -20.04 35.56
N ALA A 122 -13.63 -20.79 34.45
CA ALA A 122 -14.79 -20.95 33.57
C ALA A 122 -14.99 -19.77 32.60
N SER A 123 -14.71 -20.07 31.33
CA SER A 123 -14.95 -19.26 30.14
C SER A 123 -16.40 -18.79 30.04
N PRO A 124 -16.69 -17.53 29.68
CA PRO A 124 -18.04 -17.13 29.29
C PRO A 124 -18.12 -17.01 27.76
N PHE A 125 -18.30 -18.14 27.08
CA PHE A 125 -18.98 -18.19 25.79
C PHE A 125 -20.28 -18.96 26.00
N ALA A 126 -21.40 -18.25 26.20
CA ALA A 126 -22.75 -18.79 26.01
C ALA A 126 -23.85 -17.70 26.08
N THR A 127 -24.41 -17.39 24.91
CA THR A 127 -25.85 -17.31 24.57
C THR A 127 -26.88 -16.53 25.39
N GLY A 128 -27.56 -15.61 24.68
CA GLY A 128 -29.04 -15.45 24.64
C GLY A 128 -29.59 -14.04 24.91
N PRO A 129 -30.83 -13.68 24.50
CA PRO A 129 -31.72 -14.24 23.47
C PRO A 129 -32.16 -13.20 22.40
N ALA A 130 -32.95 -13.69 21.43
CA ALA A 130 -33.53 -12.99 20.30
C ALA A 130 -34.56 -11.91 20.69
N ASP A 131 -34.64 -10.84 19.88
CA ASP A 131 -35.91 -10.17 19.62
C ASP A 131 -36.08 -9.86 18.14
N SER A 132 -37.31 -10.02 17.70
CA SER A 132 -37.76 -10.17 16.33
C SER A 132 -38.29 -8.87 15.75
N ASP A 133 -37.75 -8.44 14.61
CA ASP A 133 -38.58 -7.76 13.60
C ASP A 133 -38.05 -8.10 12.19
N ARG A 134 -38.78 -8.99 11.51
CA ARG A 134 -38.54 -9.39 10.11
C ARG A 134 -39.68 -8.82 9.27
N SER A 135 -39.45 -7.69 8.63
CA SER A 135 -40.13 -7.36 7.37
C SER A 135 -39.25 -7.81 6.20
N GLY A 136 -39.82 -8.71 5.39
CA GLY A 136 -39.10 -9.51 4.42
C GLY A 136 -38.64 -8.74 3.18
N ARG A 137 -37.38 -8.93 2.83
CA ARG A 137 -36.89 -8.86 1.46
C ARG A 137 -36.02 -10.11 1.24
N PRO A 138 -36.27 -10.93 0.21
CA PRO A 138 -35.45 -12.14 0.02
C PRO A 138 -34.00 -11.72 -0.23
N PRO A 139 -33.01 -12.47 0.30
CA PRO A 139 -31.62 -12.22 -0.07
C PRO A 139 -31.49 -12.48 -1.57
N SER A 140 -31.21 -11.40 -2.31
CA SER A 140 -30.72 -11.46 -3.67
C SER A 140 -29.57 -12.47 -3.69
N THR A 141 -29.78 -13.55 -4.44
CA THR A 141 -28.77 -14.59 -4.72
C THR A 141 -27.43 -13.94 -4.94
N ALA A 142 -26.49 -14.21 -4.02
CA ALA A 142 -25.09 -13.91 -4.20
C ALA A 142 -24.67 -14.59 -5.51
N SER A 143 -24.39 -13.78 -6.53
CA SER A 143 -23.80 -14.26 -7.76
C SER A 143 -22.44 -14.87 -7.40
N SER A 144 -22.36 -16.20 -7.49
CA SER A 144 -21.11 -16.92 -7.41
C SER A 144 -20.28 -16.57 -8.65
N ALA A 145 -19.53 -15.48 -8.59
CA ALA A 145 -18.55 -15.16 -9.61
C ALA A 145 -17.46 -16.24 -9.59
N VAL A 146 -17.30 -16.91 -10.74
CA VAL A 146 -16.24 -17.88 -11.00
C VAL A 146 -14.87 -17.22 -10.77
N PRO A 147 -13.88 -17.91 -10.16
CA PRO A 147 -12.53 -17.38 -10.00
C PRO A 147 -11.82 -17.22 -11.36
N GLY A 148 -11.42 -15.98 -11.69
CA GLY A 148 -10.72 -15.61 -12.94
C GLY A 148 -11.72 -15.10 -14.00
N ALA A 149 -11.71 -13.86 -14.46
CA ALA A 149 -10.69 -12.83 -14.49
C ALA A 149 -11.25 -11.53 -13.89
N PHE A 150 -10.40 -10.70 -13.28
CA PHE A 150 -10.78 -9.37 -12.78
C PHE A 150 -10.44 -8.27 -13.81
N GLY A 151 -10.40 -8.68 -15.07
CA GLY A 151 -10.04 -7.83 -16.20
C GLY A 151 -8.53 -7.68 -16.38
N THR A 152 -8.19 -6.77 -17.27
CA THR A 152 -6.81 -6.35 -17.55
C THR A 152 -6.72 -4.86 -17.28
N VAL A 153 -5.60 -4.42 -16.70
CA VAL A 153 -5.29 -3.01 -16.57
C VAL A 153 -4.40 -2.61 -17.74
N GLU A 154 -4.91 -1.73 -18.60
CA GLU A 154 -4.16 -1.13 -19.69
C GLU A 154 -3.46 0.14 -19.21
N VAL A 155 -2.23 0.33 -19.67
CA VAL A 155 -1.41 1.49 -19.36
C VAL A 155 -0.82 2.05 -20.64
N GLU A 156 -1.25 3.25 -21.02
CA GLU A 156 -0.61 4.05 -22.06
C GLU A 156 0.47 4.92 -21.42
N VAL A 157 1.70 4.80 -21.91
CA VAL A 157 2.90 5.38 -21.31
C VAL A 157 3.31 6.65 -22.04
N SER A 158 3.35 7.77 -21.32
CA SER A 158 3.87 9.04 -21.82
C SER A 158 5.38 9.13 -21.52
N ALA A 159 6.16 8.30 -22.19
CA ALA A 159 7.62 8.23 -22.11
C ALA A 159 8.20 7.50 -23.34
N PRO A 160 9.52 7.54 -23.57
CA PRO A 160 10.16 6.70 -24.58
C PRO A 160 9.89 5.20 -24.37
N VAL A 161 9.84 4.43 -25.46
CA VAL A 161 9.45 3.00 -25.46
C VAL A 161 10.33 2.14 -24.55
N GLU A 162 11.62 2.46 -24.44
CA GLU A 162 12.58 1.78 -23.58
C GLU A 162 12.25 1.93 -22.08
N ALA A 163 11.44 2.92 -21.69
CA ALA A 163 10.99 3.10 -20.31
C ALA A 163 9.67 2.36 -20.02
N ALA A 164 8.94 1.87 -21.03
CA ALA A 164 7.59 1.33 -20.88
C ALA A 164 7.53 0.18 -19.88
N GLY A 165 8.44 -0.80 -19.96
CA GLY A 165 8.48 -1.93 -19.02
C GLY A 165 8.66 -1.49 -17.56
N ARG A 166 9.48 -0.47 -17.30
CA ARG A 166 9.67 0.07 -15.95
C ARG A 166 8.44 0.82 -15.45
N VAL A 167 7.82 1.62 -16.33
CA VAL A 167 6.58 2.34 -16.01
C VAL A 167 5.46 1.35 -15.67
N LEU A 168 5.32 0.26 -16.44
CA LEU A 168 4.36 -0.82 -16.18
C LEU A 168 4.61 -1.48 -14.82
N ALA A 169 5.85 -1.85 -14.51
CA ALA A 169 6.20 -2.44 -13.22
C ALA A 169 5.89 -1.48 -12.06
N GLN A 170 6.22 -0.20 -12.21
CA GLN A 170 5.97 0.82 -11.19
C GLN A 170 4.47 1.09 -11.01
N VAL A 171 3.69 1.19 -12.09
CA VAL A 171 2.21 1.28 -12.02
C VAL A 171 1.60 0.04 -11.38
N GLY A 172 2.09 -1.15 -11.75
CA GLY A 172 1.69 -2.42 -11.15
C GLY A 172 1.88 -2.40 -9.64
N ARG A 173 3.03 -1.94 -9.15
CA ARG A 173 3.29 -1.73 -7.72
C ARG A 173 2.37 -0.67 -7.11
N MET A 174 2.23 0.49 -7.76
CA MET A 174 1.38 1.60 -7.26
C MET A 174 -0.07 1.16 -6.99
N LEU A 175 -0.58 0.21 -7.78
CA LEU A 175 -1.94 -0.33 -7.67
C LEU A 175 -1.98 -1.72 -7.00
N SER A 176 -0.84 -2.23 -6.51
CA SER A 176 -0.69 -3.57 -5.93
C SER A 176 -1.19 -4.71 -6.84
N LEU A 177 -0.93 -4.59 -8.14
CA LEU A 177 -1.22 -5.58 -9.17
C LEU A 177 -0.05 -6.57 -9.37
N ASP A 178 1.13 -6.22 -8.87
CA ASP A 178 2.34 -7.03 -8.82
C ASP A 178 2.34 -8.06 -7.68
N VAL A 179 1.29 -8.06 -6.84
CA VAL A 179 1.03 -9.07 -5.81
C VAL A 179 -0.17 -9.91 -6.26
N ASP A 180 -0.03 -11.23 -6.16
CA ASP A 180 -1.15 -12.15 -6.36
C ASP A 180 -2.18 -11.96 -5.24
N GLY A 181 -3.31 -11.35 -5.58
CA GLY A 181 -4.42 -11.07 -4.66
C GLY A 181 -5.52 -12.13 -4.69
N SER A 182 -5.33 -13.26 -5.38
CA SER A 182 -6.36 -14.31 -5.51
C SER A 182 -6.82 -14.87 -4.16
N GLY A 183 -5.91 -14.96 -3.19
CA GLY A 183 -6.21 -15.41 -1.83
C GLY A 183 -6.76 -14.32 -0.90
N PHE A 184 -6.81 -13.05 -1.32
CA PHE A 184 -7.10 -11.95 -0.40
C PHE A 184 -8.53 -12.00 0.17
N THR A 185 -9.53 -12.25 -0.67
CA THR A 185 -10.93 -12.46 -0.21
C THR A 185 -11.07 -13.68 0.69
N GLY A 186 -10.17 -14.67 0.55
CA GLY A 186 -10.15 -15.85 1.39
C GLY A 186 -9.94 -15.54 2.88
N LEU A 187 -9.35 -14.39 3.21
CA LEU A 187 -9.17 -13.96 4.58
C LEU A 187 -10.50 -13.71 5.31
N GLY A 188 -11.53 -13.23 4.60
CA GLY A 188 -12.85 -12.99 5.18
C GLY A 188 -13.53 -14.25 5.72
N PHE A 189 -13.17 -15.44 5.22
CA PHE A 189 -13.67 -16.70 5.78
C PHE A 189 -13.10 -17.02 7.17
N ARG A 190 -11.93 -16.45 7.51
CA ARG A 190 -11.24 -16.68 8.79
C ARG A 190 -11.46 -15.55 9.78
N ASP A 191 -11.85 -14.39 9.29
CA ASP A 191 -11.94 -13.16 10.06
C ASP A 191 -13.18 -12.35 9.63
N PRO A 192 -14.27 -12.40 10.42
CA PRO A 192 -15.52 -11.68 10.11
C PRO A 192 -15.36 -10.16 10.05
N VAL A 193 -14.44 -9.58 10.82
CA VAL A 193 -14.15 -8.14 10.78
C VAL A 193 -13.58 -7.81 9.40
N LEU A 194 -12.60 -8.60 8.95
CA LEU A 194 -11.99 -8.40 7.65
C LEU A 194 -12.97 -8.69 6.49
N ALA A 195 -13.89 -9.65 6.64
CA ALA A 195 -14.98 -9.87 5.69
C ALA A 195 -15.85 -8.62 5.54
N GLY A 196 -16.23 -7.99 6.66
CA GLY A 196 -16.98 -6.73 6.68
C GLY A 196 -16.24 -5.60 5.97
N LEU A 197 -14.94 -5.43 6.27
CA LEU A 197 -14.09 -4.42 5.62
C LEU A 197 -13.98 -4.65 4.11
N GLN A 198 -13.77 -5.89 3.68
CA GLN A 198 -13.69 -6.26 2.26
C GLN A 198 -15.00 -6.02 1.52
N ALA A 199 -16.15 -6.22 2.18
CA ALA A 199 -17.45 -5.88 1.61
C ALA A 199 -17.65 -4.36 1.49
N ARG A 200 -17.32 -3.58 2.54
CA ARG A 200 -17.41 -2.10 2.53
C ARG A 200 -16.45 -1.46 1.52
N ARG A 201 -15.31 -2.10 1.26
CA ARG A 201 -14.23 -1.62 0.38
C ARG A 201 -13.97 -2.59 -0.78
N ALA A 202 -15.04 -3.10 -1.39
CA ALA A 202 -14.95 -4.07 -2.48
C ALA A 202 -14.00 -3.60 -3.60
N GLY A 203 -13.09 -4.49 -4.00
CA GLY A 203 -12.10 -4.23 -5.05
C GLY A 203 -10.95 -3.28 -4.67
N LEU A 204 -10.94 -2.70 -3.46
CA LEU A 204 -9.84 -1.86 -3.03
C LEU A 204 -8.62 -2.70 -2.62
N ARG A 205 -7.51 -2.47 -3.32
CA ARG A 205 -6.16 -2.87 -2.89
C ARG A 205 -5.39 -1.68 -2.37
N PRO A 206 -4.23 -1.89 -1.72
CA PRO A 206 -3.34 -0.79 -1.42
C PRO A 206 -2.95 0.03 -2.64
N VAL A 207 -3.31 1.30 -2.61
CA VAL A 207 -2.77 2.29 -3.53
C VAL A 207 -1.60 2.98 -2.86
N LEU A 208 -0.44 2.88 -3.51
CA LEU A 208 0.86 3.23 -2.96
C LEU A 208 1.34 4.59 -3.49
N PHE A 209 2.38 5.13 -2.87
CA PHE A 209 3.17 6.20 -3.45
C PHE A 209 3.84 5.72 -4.76
N SER A 210 4.30 6.65 -5.59
CA SER A 210 5.04 6.26 -6.80
C SER A 210 6.31 5.48 -6.48
N SER A 211 6.94 5.74 -5.33
CA SER A 211 8.21 5.12 -4.93
C SER A 211 8.39 5.13 -3.40
N PRO A 212 9.30 4.30 -2.85
CA PRO A 212 9.78 4.43 -1.46
C PRO A 212 10.36 5.82 -1.15
N TYR A 213 10.99 6.45 -2.14
CA TYR A 213 11.47 7.84 -2.05
C TYR A 213 10.33 8.83 -1.76
N GLU A 214 9.25 8.82 -2.56
CA GLU A 214 8.14 9.76 -2.35
C GLU A 214 7.44 9.49 -1.01
N ALA A 215 7.30 8.21 -0.61
CA ALA A 215 6.80 7.84 0.71
C ALA A 215 7.69 8.38 1.84
N GLY A 216 9.02 8.32 1.67
CA GLY A 216 10.01 8.88 2.59
C GLY A 216 9.87 10.39 2.74
N CYS A 217 9.79 11.11 1.62
CA CYS A 217 9.57 12.56 1.62
C CYS A 217 8.25 12.93 2.31
N TRP A 218 7.17 12.19 2.02
CA TRP A 218 5.89 12.38 2.70
C TRP A 218 6.03 12.20 4.22
N SER A 219 6.73 11.16 4.67
CA SER A 219 6.90 10.90 6.10
C SER A 219 7.60 12.05 6.83
N VAL A 220 8.58 12.69 6.19
CA VAL A 220 9.29 13.87 6.71
C VAL A 220 8.36 15.09 6.77
N LEU A 221 7.54 15.30 5.74
CA LEU A 221 6.61 16.43 5.65
C LEU A 221 5.46 16.32 6.66
N ALA A 222 4.91 15.12 6.84
CA ALA A 222 3.78 14.86 7.71
C ALA A 222 4.16 14.84 9.20
N GLN A 223 5.44 14.62 9.53
CA GLN A 223 5.88 14.49 10.91
C GLN A 223 5.73 15.81 11.69
N GLY A 224 4.91 15.75 12.76
CA GLY A 224 4.70 16.86 13.68
C GLY A 224 4.01 18.07 13.05
N MET A 225 3.21 17.86 12.01
CA MET A 225 2.44 18.93 11.35
C MET A 225 0.98 18.49 11.17
N ARG A 226 0.09 19.48 11.03
CA ARG A 226 -1.29 19.19 10.62
C ARG A 226 -1.31 18.62 9.21
N PHE A 227 -2.22 17.69 8.97
CA PHE A 227 -2.34 16.99 7.69
C PHE A 227 -2.48 17.95 6.49
N SER A 228 -3.40 18.91 6.58
CA SER A 228 -3.62 19.92 5.53
C SER A 228 -2.38 20.78 5.27
N GLN A 229 -1.56 21.03 6.29
CA GLN A 229 -0.31 21.77 6.15
C GLN A 229 0.74 20.95 5.41
N ALA A 230 0.91 19.68 5.77
CA ALA A 230 1.82 18.77 5.07
C ALA A 230 1.45 18.61 3.59
N MET A 231 0.16 18.51 3.29
CA MET A 231 -0.35 18.48 1.92
C MET A 231 -0.01 19.74 1.12
N ARG A 232 -0.17 20.93 1.73
CA ARG A 232 0.25 22.19 1.08
C ARG A 232 1.74 22.21 0.77
N PHE A 233 2.60 21.73 1.68
CA PHE A 233 4.03 21.64 1.41
C PHE A 233 4.35 20.63 0.30
N ARG A 234 3.74 19.44 0.31
CA ARG A 234 3.94 18.44 -0.76
C ARG A 234 3.57 19.01 -2.13
N ARG A 235 2.39 19.64 -2.23
CA ARG A 235 1.93 20.29 -3.47
C ARG A 235 2.88 21.39 -3.91
N ARG A 236 3.29 22.27 -3.00
CA ARG A 236 4.19 23.38 -3.32
C ARG A 236 5.57 22.91 -3.78
N LEU A 237 6.10 21.85 -3.16
CA LEU A 237 7.35 21.23 -3.62
C LEU A 237 7.20 20.68 -5.05
N ALA A 238 6.08 20.01 -5.35
CA ALA A 238 5.79 19.54 -6.70
C ALA A 238 5.64 20.70 -7.70
N GLU A 239 4.93 21.77 -7.36
CA GLU A 239 4.72 22.92 -8.25
C GLU A 239 6.04 23.66 -8.56
N ARG A 240 6.92 23.78 -7.55
CA ARG A 240 8.16 24.56 -7.67
C ARG A 240 9.35 23.77 -8.20
N TYR A 241 9.45 22.49 -7.84
CA TYR A 241 10.62 21.66 -8.11
C TYR A 241 10.30 20.38 -8.89
N GLY A 242 9.02 20.12 -9.17
CA GLY A 242 8.56 18.99 -9.96
C GLY A 242 8.59 19.26 -11.45
N LYS A 243 7.94 18.38 -12.20
CA LYS A 243 7.77 18.53 -13.66
C LYS A 243 6.33 18.27 -14.05
N VAL A 244 5.83 19.08 -14.98
CA VAL A 244 4.55 18.82 -15.63
C VAL A 244 4.79 17.89 -16.82
N VAL A 245 4.05 16.79 -16.87
CA VAL A 245 4.10 15.80 -17.95
C VAL A 245 2.76 15.84 -18.69
N ASP A 246 2.79 15.73 -20.02
CA ASP A 246 1.58 15.51 -20.80
C ASP A 246 1.20 14.03 -20.73
N VAL A 247 0.01 13.73 -20.23
CA VAL A 247 -0.50 12.38 -19.99
C VAL A 247 -1.89 12.26 -20.59
N GLY A 248 -1.97 11.63 -21.76
CA GLY A 248 -3.23 11.47 -22.50
C GLY A 248 -3.91 12.81 -22.82
N GLY A 249 -3.13 13.87 -23.12
CA GLY A 249 -3.64 15.22 -23.39
C GLY A 249 -3.90 16.09 -22.17
N TYR A 250 -3.54 15.62 -20.97
CA TYR A 250 -3.69 16.37 -19.72
C TYR A 250 -2.32 16.72 -19.14
N ARG A 251 -2.22 17.92 -18.56
CA ARG A 251 -1.01 18.37 -17.86
C ARG A 251 -1.03 17.86 -16.42
N VAL A 252 -0.27 16.81 -16.14
CA VAL A 252 -0.21 16.17 -14.82
C VAL A 252 1.11 16.51 -14.12
N LEU A 253 1.03 16.91 -12.86
CA LEU A 253 2.19 17.30 -12.07
C LEU A 253 2.87 16.08 -11.44
N SER A 254 4.16 15.91 -11.73
CA SER A 254 5.04 14.94 -11.07
C SER A 254 5.74 15.57 -9.86
N PHE A 255 5.86 14.79 -8.78
CA PHE A 255 6.70 15.12 -7.63
C PHE A 255 8.18 15.28 -8.06
N PRO A 256 9.01 16.09 -7.36
CA PRO A 256 10.41 16.31 -7.73
C PRO A 256 11.25 15.04 -7.69
N ALA A 257 12.12 14.86 -8.70
CA ALA A 257 13.11 13.79 -8.71
C ALA A 257 14.14 13.96 -7.57
N PRO A 258 14.76 12.87 -7.07
CA PRO A 258 15.73 12.95 -5.97
C PRO A 258 16.89 13.90 -6.21
N GLY A 259 17.44 13.94 -7.43
CA GLY A 259 18.53 14.86 -7.77
C GLY A 259 18.19 16.34 -7.55
N VAL A 260 16.89 16.71 -7.64
CA VAL A 260 16.43 18.08 -7.37
C VAL A 260 16.32 18.33 -5.86
N LEU A 261 15.76 17.39 -5.09
CA LEU A 261 15.59 17.57 -3.65
C LEU A 261 16.88 17.37 -2.85
N ALA A 262 17.87 16.67 -3.38
CA ALA A 262 19.19 16.50 -2.75
C ALA A 262 19.86 17.86 -2.47
N ASP A 263 19.58 18.86 -3.31
CA ASP A 263 20.07 20.24 -3.21
C ASP A 263 18.95 21.25 -2.92
N LEU A 264 17.80 20.79 -2.40
CA LEU A 264 16.61 21.62 -2.13
C LEU A 264 17.01 22.91 -1.40
N PRO A 265 16.86 24.11 -1.99
CA PRO A 265 17.21 25.37 -1.32
C PRO A 265 16.28 25.67 -0.15
N PHE A 266 16.52 26.80 0.53
CA PHE A 266 15.59 27.30 1.56
C PHE A 266 14.16 27.39 1.00
N GLU A 267 13.22 26.77 1.72
CA GLU A 267 11.82 26.72 1.35
C GLU A 267 10.99 27.44 2.42
N PRO A 268 10.42 28.62 2.13
CA PRO A 268 9.73 29.43 3.14
C PRO A 268 8.68 28.66 3.95
N GLY A 269 8.75 28.79 5.27
CA GLY A 269 7.87 28.11 6.23
C GLY A 269 8.18 26.64 6.45
N LEU A 270 9.11 26.04 5.70
CA LEU A 270 9.63 24.71 5.98
C LEU A 270 10.84 24.85 6.92
N ALA A 271 10.76 24.24 8.09
CA ALA A 271 11.86 24.28 9.06
C ALA A 271 13.13 23.65 8.50
N ASP A 272 14.30 24.21 8.81
CA ASP A 272 15.59 23.78 8.27
C ASP A 272 15.88 22.29 8.50
N PHE A 273 15.51 21.75 9.66
CA PHE A 273 15.68 20.32 9.94
C PHE A 273 14.87 19.44 8.99
N ARG A 274 13.71 19.89 8.49
CA ARG A 274 12.91 19.17 7.50
C ARG A 274 13.56 19.25 6.13
N THR A 275 14.09 20.41 5.76
CA THR A 275 14.88 20.57 4.53
C THR A 275 16.08 19.61 4.53
N ALA A 276 16.82 19.53 5.64
CA ALA A 276 17.94 18.60 5.79
C ALA A 276 17.51 17.12 5.66
N ARG A 277 16.37 16.73 6.26
CA ARG A 277 15.83 15.37 6.16
C ARG A 277 15.32 15.04 4.76
N LEU A 278 14.66 15.97 4.07
CA LEU A 278 14.25 15.77 2.67
C LEU A 278 15.47 15.55 1.77
N ARG A 279 16.53 16.33 1.95
CA ARG A 279 17.81 16.14 1.25
C ARG A 279 18.40 14.76 1.56
N ALA A 280 18.35 14.30 2.82
CA ALA A 280 18.85 12.99 3.21
C ALA A 280 18.09 11.83 2.54
N VAL A 281 16.75 11.88 2.50
CA VAL A 281 15.92 10.90 1.79
C VAL A 281 16.22 10.91 0.29
N ALA A 282 16.36 12.10 -0.30
CA ALA A 282 16.69 12.25 -1.72
C ALA A 282 18.08 11.69 -2.08
N LYS A 283 19.08 11.92 -1.24
CA LYS A 283 20.42 11.31 -1.41
C LYS A 283 20.36 9.79 -1.31
N ALA A 284 19.67 9.25 -0.30
CA ALA A 284 19.49 7.82 -0.16
C ALA A 284 18.80 7.19 -1.40
N ALA A 285 17.83 7.89 -2.01
CA ALA A 285 17.20 7.45 -3.25
C ALA A 285 18.17 7.48 -4.45
N ALA A 286 18.96 8.55 -4.59
CA ALA A 286 19.97 8.67 -5.64
C ALA A 286 21.08 7.61 -5.53
N GLU A 287 21.38 7.16 -4.31
CA GLU A 287 22.33 6.09 -3.99
C GLU A 287 21.72 4.67 -4.13
N GLY A 288 20.45 4.55 -4.53
CA GLY A 288 19.79 3.25 -4.70
C GLY A 288 19.33 2.58 -3.40
N ARG A 289 19.46 3.23 -2.24
CA ARG A 289 19.04 2.66 -0.94
C ARG A 289 17.52 2.51 -0.76
N LEU A 290 16.74 3.08 -1.67
CA LEU A 290 15.28 3.10 -1.65
C LEU A 290 14.69 2.33 -2.84
N ASP A 291 15.40 1.29 -3.31
CA ASP A 291 14.88 0.38 -4.32
C ASP A 291 13.75 -0.50 -3.76
N PRO A 292 12.56 -0.49 -4.39
CA PRO A 292 11.39 -1.19 -3.88
C PRO A 292 11.49 -2.73 -3.97
N ALA A 293 12.20 -3.27 -4.95
CA ALA A 293 12.38 -4.71 -5.09
C ALA A 293 13.34 -5.23 -4.01
N GLU A 294 14.50 -4.58 -3.85
CA GLU A 294 15.47 -4.90 -2.79
C GLU A 294 14.81 -4.85 -1.40
N LEU A 295 14.05 -3.79 -1.10
CA LEU A 295 13.38 -3.64 0.19
C LEU A 295 12.35 -4.75 0.48
N ARG A 296 11.73 -5.33 -0.56
CA ARG A 296 10.77 -6.44 -0.42
C ARG A 296 11.42 -7.81 -0.31
N GLU A 297 12.60 -7.99 -0.88
CA GLU A 297 13.35 -9.25 -0.82
C GLU A 297 14.07 -9.42 0.52
N MET A 298 14.45 -8.31 1.16
CA MET A 298 15.03 -8.33 2.51
C MET A 298 14.05 -8.90 3.53
N ARG A 299 14.58 -9.50 4.61
CA ARG A 299 13.76 -9.77 5.80
C ARG A 299 13.21 -8.44 6.30
N VAL A 300 11.94 -8.43 6.70
CA VAL A 300 11.26 -7.21 7.17
C VAL A 300 12.08 -6.43 8.21
N ALA A 301 12.69 -7.13 9.17
CA ALA A 301 13.53 -6.48 10.19
C ALA A 301 14.73 -5.72 9.58
N ASP A 302 15.41 -6.32 8.60
CA ASP A 302 16.60 -5.75 7.96
C ASP A 302 16.22 -4.57 7.04
N ALA A 303 15.09 -4.69 6.32
CA ALA A 303 14.56 -3.59 5.52
C ALA A 303 14.23 -2.37 6.39
N LEU A 304 13.58 -2.59 7.55
CA LEU A 304 13.24 -1.52 8.49
C LEU A 304 14.49 -0.90 9.12
N GLU A 305 15.50 -1.71 9.47
CA GLU A 305 16.79 -1.21 9.97
C GLU A 305 17.50 -0.34 8.93
N ARG A 306 17.65 -0.82 7.70
CA ARG A 306 18.23 -0.07 6.57
C ARG A 306 17.51 1.26 6.35
N LEU A 307 16.17 1.27 6.39
CA LEU A 307 15.39 2.50 6.24
C LEU A 307 15.65 3.50 7.38
N ARG A 308 15.82 3.03 8.61
CA ARG A 308 16.04 3.86 9.81
C ARG A 308 17.44 4.49 9.88
N GLU A 309 18.40 4.01 9.11
CA GLU A 309 19.70 4.68 8.96
C GLU A 309 19.58 6.03 8.24
N ILE A 310 18.49 6.26 7.49
CA ILE A 310 18.28 7.52 6.78
C ILE A 310 17.90 8.62 7.79
N PRO A 311 18.66 9.72 7.88
CA PRO A 311 18.37 10.80 8.82
C PRO A 311 16.93 11.32 8.74
N GLY A 312 16.20 11.22 9.85
CA GLY A 312 14.81 11.64 9.95
C GLY A 312 13.77 10.54 9.77
N ILE A 313 14.19 9.30 9.45
CA ILE A 313 13.30 8.15 9.33
C ILE A 313 13.32 7.36 10.65
N GLY A 314 12.22 7.44 11.40
CA GLY A 314 11.98 6.61 12.58
C GLY A 314 11.27 5.30 12.24
N GLN A 315 11.01 4.46 13.26
CA GLN A 315 10.33 3.16 13.09
C GLN A 315 9.01 3.27 12.32
N PHE A 316 8.11 4.18 12.73
CA PHE A 316 6.85 4.40 12.02
C PHE A 316 7.07 4.79 10.55
N SER A 317 7.97 5.74 10.28
CA SER A 317 8.27 6.18 8.91
C SER A 317 8.84 5.04 8.06
N ALA A 318 9.73 4.19 8.62
CA ALA A 318 10.26 3.03 7.93
C ALA A 318 9.17 2.01 7.57
N GLU A 319 8.27 1.71 8.51
CA GLU A 319 7.10 0.85 8.25
C GLU A 319 6.22 1.44 7.14
N GLN A 320 5.96 2.75 7.17
CA GLN A 320 5.19 3.41 6.12
C GLN A 320 5.89 3.38 4.75
N ILE A 321 7.22 3.54 4.70
CA ILE A 321 7.99 3.43 3.44
C ILE A 321 7.90 2.00 2.90
N LEU A 322 8.06 0.98 3.75
CA LEU A 322 7.99 -0.42 3.36
C LEU A 322 6.59 -0.83 2.87
N ALA A 323 5.54 -0.46 3.61
CA ALA A 323 4.16 -0.80 3.27
C ALA A 323 3.60 0.03 2.11
N ARG A 324 3.84 1.35 2.11
CA ARG A 324 3.17 2.31 1.22
C ARG A 324 4.04 2.84 0.09
N GLY A 325 5.35 2.59 0.12
CA GLY A 325 6.28 2.92 -0.95
C GLY A 325 6.78 1.69 -1.70
N ALA A 326 7.33 0.72 -0.98
CA ALA A 326 7.83 -0.53 -1.56
C ALA A 326 6.69 -1.52 -1.86
N GLY A 327 5.61 -1.51 -1.08
CA GLY A 327 4.45 -2.37 -1.30
C GLY A 327 4.62 -3.78 -0.74
N HIS A 328 5.39 -3.94 0.34
CA HIS A 328 5.47 -5.21 1.05
C HIS A 328 4.08 -5.62 1.56
N SER A 329 3.57 -6.78 1.13
CA SER A 329 2.17 -7.19 1.41
C SER A 329 1.99 -7.83 2.78
N ASP A 330 3.06 -8.41 3.35
CA ASP A 330 2.96 -9.29 4.52
C ASP A 330 3.80 -8.89 5.74
N PHE A 331 3.51 -7.75 6.36
CA PHE A 331 3.98 -7.47 7.72
C PHE A 331 2.97 -6.65 8.53
N PHE A 332 3.08 -6.72 9.85
CA PHE A 332 2.25 -5.95 10.77
C PHE A 332 2.97 -4.66 11.19
N PRO A 333 2.39 -3.46 10.95
CA PRO A 333 2.95 -2.21 11.44
C PRO A 333 2.88 -2.11 12.98
N ARG A 334 4.04 -2.20 13.64
CA ARG A 334 4.16 -2.16 15.10
C ARG A 334 4.21 -0.74 15.66
N ALA A 335 4.41 0.27 14.83
CA ALA A 335 4.48 1.67 15.25
C ALA A 335 3.30 2.52 14.76
N ASP A 336 2.29 1.94 14.12
CA ASP A 336 1.06 2.65 13.72
C ASP A 336 0.00 2.62 14.83
N ALA A 337 0.07 3.59 15.73
CA ALA A 337 -0.91 3.73 16.82
C ALA A 337 -2.36 3.90 16.32
N ARG A 338 -2.56 4.47 15.12
CA ARG A 338 -3.91 4.64 14.56
C ARG A 338 -4.46 3.32 14.04
N LEU A 339 -3.61 2.45 13.48
CA LEU A 339 -3.96 1.07 13.13
C LEU A 339 -4.38 0.32 14.39
N HIS A 340 -3.55 0.38 15.44
CA HIS A 340 -3.81 -0.37 16.67
C HIS A 340 -5.13 0.03 17.31
N HIS A 341 -5.43 1.32 17.30
CA HIS A 341 -6.72 1.80 17.77
C HIS A 341 -7.86 1.36 16.84
N ALA A 342 -7.71 1.43 15.52
CA ALA A 342 -8.74 0.93 14.58
C ALA A 342 -9.04 -0.56 14.80
N MET A 343 -8.01 -1.36 15.09
CA MET A 343 -8.18 -2.76 15.48
C MET A 343 -8.94 -2.90 16.79
N ARG A 344 -8.64 -2.10 17.81
CA ARG A 344 -9.39 -2.17 19.07
C ARG A 344 -10.88 -1.88 18.88
N GLU A 345 -11.19 -0.86 18.10
CA GLU A 345 -12.58 -0.49 17.79
C GLU A 345 -13.30 -1.62 17.02
N GLU A 346 -12.75 -2.06 15.88
CA GLU A 346 -13.41 -3.04 15.01
C GLU A 346 -13.53 -4.44 15.64
N TYR A 347 -12.59 -4.81 16.51
CA TYR A 347 -12.60 -6.10 17.21
C TYR A 347 -13.21 -6.04 18.62
N GLY A 348 -13.68 -4.86 19.08
CA GLY A 348 -14.25 -4.68 20.41
C GLY A 348 -13.27 -4.99 21.56
N LEU A 349 -11.99 -4.67 21.38
CA LEU A 349 -10.92 -4.96 22.34
C LEU A 349 -10.70 -3.81 23.32
N LEU A 350 -10.24 -4.15 24.52
CA LEU A 350 -9.85 -3.16 25.54
C LEU A 350 -8.61 -2.37 25.12
N ASP A 351 -8.51 -1.12 25.57
CA ASP A 351 -7.34 -0.26 25.36
C ASP A 351 -6.03 -0.84 25.91
N SER A 352 -6.11 -1.73 26.88
CA SER A 352 -4.98 -2.43 27.48
C SER A 352 -4.33 -3.49 26.57
N VAL A 353 -5.02 -3.93 25.51
CA VAL A 353 -4.47 -4.93 24.58
C VAL A 353 -3.23 -4.35 23.89
N GLY A 354 -2.08 -5.01 23.99
CA GLY A 354 -0.83 -4.45 23.49
C GLY A 354 -0.64 -4.65 21.98
N PRO A 355 0.30 -3.93 21.35
CA PRO A 355 0.70 -4.19 19.96
C PRO A 355 1.14 -5.64 19.70
N ALA A 356 1.68 -6.34 20.69
CA ALA A 356 2.07 -7.74 20.57
C ALA A 356 0.85 -8.66 20.37
N ASP A 357 -0.21 -8.46 21.13
CA ASP A 357 -1.44 -9.24 21.01
C ASP A 357 -2.19 -8.93 19.71
N LEU A 358 -2.20 -7.65 19.31
CA LEU A 358 -2.74 -7.24 18.02
C LEU A 358 -2.00 -7.91 16.85
N GLU A 359 -0.69 -8.09 16.95
CA GLU A 359 0.08 -8.81 15.93
C GLU A 359 -0.27 -10.30 15.88
N LEU A 360 -0.56 -10.92 17.02
CA LEU A 360 -1.03 -12.32 17.05
C LEU A 360 -2.35 -12.46 16.29
N LEU A 361 -3.29 -11.54 16.49
CA LEU A 361 -4.55 -11.48 15.72
C LEU A 361 -4.26 -11.30 14.23
N ALA A 362 -3.35 -10.38 13.88
CA ALA A 362 -2.94 -10.14 12.51
C ALA A 362 -2.29 -11.37 11.83
N GLY A 363 -1.88 -12.39 12.60
CA GLY A 363 -1.39 -13.66 12.07
C GLY A 363 -2.38 -14.34 11.11
N ALA A 364 -3.68 -14.17 11.34
CA ALA A 364 -4.75 -14.71 10.48
C ALA A 364 -4.77 -14.08 9.08
N TRP A 365 -4.19 -12.89 8.91
CA TRP A 365 -4.21 -12.14 7.66
C TRP A 365 -3.07 -12.49 6.71
N ARG A 366 -2.16 -13.42 7.08
CA ARG A 366 -1.09 -13.87 6.18
C ARG A 366 -1.66 -14.46 4.88
N PRO A 367 -1.08 -14.17 3.70
CA PRO A 367 0.13 -13.37 3.44
C PRO A 367 -0.15 -11.88 3.09
N TYR A 368 -1.23 -11.29 3.62
CA TYR A 368 -1.69 -9.94 3.28
C TYR A 368 -1.82 -9.03 4.52
N ARG A 369 -0.98 -9.22 5.54
CA ARG A 369 -1.05 -8.44 6.78
C ARG A 369 -1.03 -6.93 6.57
N SER A 370 -0.21 -6.43 5.64
CA SER A 370 -0.11 -5.00 5.35
C SER A 370 -1.33 -4.49 4.58
N TRP A 371 -2.00 -5.34 3.80
CA TRP A 371 -3.23 -4.98 3.09
C TRP A 371 -4.42 -4.91 4.04
N ALA A 372 -4.56 -5.88 4.94
CA ALA A 372 -5.59 -5.86 5.98
C ALA A 372 -5.41 -4.65 6.91
N ALA A 373 -4.17 -4.37 7.33
CA ALA A 373 -3.84 -3.18 8.10
C ALA A 373 -4.23 -1.88 7.36
N LEU A 374 -4.03 -1.81 6.05
CA LEU A 374 -4.50 -0.68 5.27
C LEU A 374 -6.02 -0.56 5.31
N LEU A 375 -6.78 -1.63 5.04
CA LEU A 375 -8.23 -1.57 5.03
C LEU A 375 -8.79 -1.05 6.36
N LEU A 376 -8.26 -1.50 7.48
CA LEU A 376 -8.57 -1.00 8.82
C LEU A 376 -8.32 0.51 8.95
N ARG A 377 -7.15 0.99 8.50
CA ARG A 377 -6.80 2.42 8.53
C ARG A 377 -7.74 3.26 7.68
N VAL A 378 -8.05 2.79 6.47
CA VAL A 378 -8.88 3.50 5.50
C VAL A 378 -10.32 3.61 5.97
N ASP A 379 -10.86 2.54 6.54
CA ASP A 379 -12.24 2.54 6.96
C ASP A 379 -12.48 3.49 8.13
N ARG A 380 -11.53 3.54 9.06
CA ARG A 380 -11.54 4.52 10.15
C ARG A 380 -11.32 5.95 9.67
N ASP A 381 -10.28 6.20 8.86
CA ASP A 381 -9.93 7.56 8.42
C ASP A 381 -10.98 8.15 7.45
N ALA A 382 -11.88 7.35 6.88
CA ALA A 382 -13.01 7.84 6.10
C ALA A 382 -14.06 8.57 6.96
N VAL A 383 -14.09 8.32 8.27
CA VAL A 383 -15.07 8.93 9.19
C VAL A 383 -14.73 10.42 9.47
N PRO A 384 -13.48 10.83 9.77
CA PRO A 384 -13.15 12.24 10.01
C PRO A 384 -12.99 13.10 8.74
N ILE A 385 -12.60 12.52 7.60
CA ILE A 385 -12.38 13.29 6.36
C ILE A 385 -13.70 13.87 5.83
N MET A 386 -14.82 13.16 6.02
CA MET A 386 -16.15 13.67 5.64
C MET A 386 -16.57 14.84 6.54
N GLU A 387 -16.27 14.80 7.83
CA GLU A 387 -16.59 15.89 8.77
C GLU A 387 -15.75 17.14 8.52
N GLU A 388 -14.45 17.02 8.25
CA GLU A 388 -13.59 18.17 7.93
C GLU A 388 -13.92 18.80 6.56
N VAL A 389 -14.36 18.02 5.57
CA VAL A 389 -14.76 18.53 4.24
C VAL A 389 -16.15 19.17 4.26
N MET A 390 -17.05 18.72 5.14
CA MET A 390 -18.37 19.34 5.32
C MET A 390 -18.34 20.57 6.24
N ALA A 391 -17.27 20.76 7.01
CA ALA A 391 -17.05 21.90 7.91
C ALA A 391 -16.19 23.03 7.31
N ALA A 392 -15.70 22.87 6.08
CA ALA A 392 -14.91 23.85 5.33
C ALA A 392 -15.71 24.36 4.12
#